data_AF-A0A947DRY6-F1
#
_entry.id   AF-A0A947DRY6-F1
#
_cell.length_a   1.000
_cell.length_b   1.000
_cell.length_c   1.000
_cell.angle_alpha   90.00
_cell.angle_beta   90.00
_cell.angle_gamma   90.00
#
_symmetry.space_group_name_H-M   'P 1'
#
loop_
_entity.id
_entity.type
_entity.pdbx_description
1 polymer ?
#
loop_
_entity_poly.entity_id
_entity_poly.type
_entity_poly.pdbx_seq_one_letter_code
_entity_poly.pdbx_strand_id
1 'polypeptide(L)'
;RDRIRSHGVNVIGPIDHGLCRSIYFAGPDHLALEVATSTVGIDAARWIDPTTLEKAGITAEEAARFKAPAPYAGPSSLPQPAYDPSKPHMTYPEETYKMMIAIPDEVITKSAFYAEPPVKASV
;
A
#
# COMPACT_ATOMS: atom_id res chain seq x y z
N ARG A 1 4.80 4.30 0.05
CA ARG A 1 5.28 3.96 1.41
C ARG A 1 5.67 5.20 2.21
N ASP A 2 6.72 5.93 1.85
CA ASP A 2 7.27 6.99 2.72
C ASP A 2 6.29 8.14 3.00
N ARG A 3 5.46 8.53 2.02
CA ARG A 3 4.35 9.46 2.25
C ARG A 3 3.41 9.02 3.39
N ILE A 4 3.13 7.73 3.53
CA ILE A 4 2.24 7.22 4.58
C ILE A 4 2.96 7.25 5.93
N ARG A 5 4.22 6.80 5.96
CA ARG A 5 5.08 6.84 7.17
C ARG A 5 5.31 8.25 7.68
N SER A 6 5.44 9.24 6.79
CA SER A 6 5.61 10.64 7.18
C SER A 6 4.40 11.23 7.94
N HIS A 7 3.25 10.54 7.91
CA HIS A 7 2.05 10.91 8.67
C HIS A 7 1.86 10.06 9.95
N GLY A 8 2.87 9.28 10.33
CA GLY A 8 2.86 8.44 11.53
C GLY A 8 2.10 7.12 11.38
N VAL A 9 1.75 6.71 10.16
CA VAL A 9 1.06 5.43 9.91
C VAL A 9 2.08 4.35 9.57
N ASN A 10 2.05 3.23 10.29
CA ASN A 10 2.92 2.09 10.04
C ASN A 10 2.55 1.42 8.71
N VAL A 11 3.57 0.95 7.97
CA VAL A 11 3.40 0.30 6.68
C VAL A 11 4.15 -1.02 6.66
N ILE A 12 3.47 -2.10 6.29
CA ILE A 12 4.07 -3.43 6.08
C ILE A 12 4.39 -3.62 4.60
N GLY A 13 5.55 -4.21 4.31
CA GLY A 13 6.06 -4.45 2.97
C GLY A 13 7.20 -3.50 2.57
N PRO A 14 7.59 -3.48 1.28
CA PRO A 14 6.90 -4.12 0.17
C PRO A 14 6.95 -5.66 0.19
N ILE A 15 5.87 -6.29 -0.27
CA ILE A 15 5.77 -7.74 -0.51
C ILE A 15 5.75 -7.96 -2.02
N ASP A 16 6.45 -8.99 -2.51
CA ASP A 16 6.45 -9.36 -3.92
C ASP A 16 5.54 -10.58 -4.13
N HIS A 17 4.44 -10.36 -4.87
CA HIS A 17 3.44 -11.37 -5.21
C HIS A 17 3.67 -11.95 -6.62
N GLY A 18 4.80 -11.64 -7.26
CA GLY A 18 5.13 -12.01 -8.65
C GLY A 18 4.36 -11.22 -9.70
N LEU A 19 3.04 -11.09 -9.55
CA LEU A 19 2.20 -10.28 -10.43
C LEU A 19 2.27 -8.78 -10.10
N CYS A 20 2.48 -8.44 -8.83
CA CYS A 20 2.60 -7.08 -8.34
C CYS A 20 3.48 -7.03 -7.07
N ARG A 21 3.89 -5.83 -6.72
CA ARG A 21 4.42 -5.50 -5.39
C ARG A 21 3.43 -4.63 -4.66
N SER A 22 3.24 -4.89 -3.38
CA SER A 22 2.29 -4.12 -2.58
C SER A 22 2.80 -3.77 -1.19
N ILE A 23 2.15 -2.78 -0.61
CA ILE A 23 2.32 -2.37 0.79
C ILE A 23 0.95 -2.34 1.47
N TYR A 24 0.95 -2.63 2.78
CA TYR A 24 -0.26 -2.70 3.60
C TYR A 24 -0.20 -1.71 4.76
N PHE A 25 -1.31 -1.04 5.05
CA PHE A 25 -1.44 -0.07 6.13
C PHE A 25 -2.91 0.08 6.52
N ALA A 26 -3.19 0.71 7.66
CA ALA A 26 -4.56 0.98 8.07
C ALA A 26 -5.05 2.34 7.57
N GLY A 27 -6.25 2.37 7.02
CA GLY A 27 -6.99 3.59 6.69
C GLY A 27 -7.51 4.31 7.94
N PRO A 28 -7.99 5.57 7.83
CA PRO A 28 -8.50 6.34 8.97
C PRO A 28 -9.62 5.66 9.77
N ASP A 29 -10.33 4.74 9.15
CA ASP A 29 -11.40 3.91 9.70
C ASP A 29 -10.92 2.52 10.15
N HIS A 30 -9.61 2.33 10.27
CA HIS A 30 -8.92 1.07 10.60
C HIS A 30 -9.11 -0.06 9.58
N LEU A 31 -9.64 0.22 8.38
CA LEU A 31 -9.66 -0.75 7.30
C LEU A 31 -8.24 -1.06 6.84
N ALA A 32 -7.95 -2.34 6.60
CA ALA A 32 -6.72 -2.73 5.95
C ALA A 32 -6.75 -2.27 4.49
N LEU A 33 -5.83 -1.39 4.13
CA LEU A 33 -5.64 -0.88 2.78
C LEU A 33 -4.36 -1.44 2.18
N GLU A 34 -4.43 -1.71 0.88
CA GLU A 34 -3.31 -2.16 0.08
C GLU A 34 -3.05 -1.16 -1.04
N VAL A 35 -1.78 -0.80 -1.25
CA VAL A 35 -1.35 -0.14 -2.49
C VAL A 35 -0.47 -1.13 -3.24
N ALA A 36 -1.01 -1.68 -4.32
CA ALA A 36 -0.33 -2.61 -5.21
C ALA A 36 0.10 -1.91 -6.51
N THR A 37 1.28 -2.26 -7.00
CA THR A 37 1.82 -1.80 -8.29
C THR A 37 2.43 -2.97 -9.04
N SER A 38 2.16 -3.06 -10.34
CA SER A 38 2.85 -3.96 -11.26
C SER A 38 3.92 -3.22 -12.05
N THR A 39 4.81 -3.96 -12.72
CA THR A 39 5.77 -3.39 -13.67
C THR A 39 5.10 -2.86 -14.93
N VAL A 40 3.95 -3.42 -15.29
CA VAL A 40 3.10 -2.96 -16.40
C VAL A 40 2.00 -2.08 -15.83
N GLY A 41 1.96 -0.82 -16.23
CA GLY A 41 0.90 0.10 -15.85
C GLY A 41 -0.45 -0.27 -16.47
N ILE A 42 -1.54 0.06 -15.78
CA ILE A 42 -2.89 -0.04 -16.32
C ILE A 42 -3.36 1.32 -16.85
N ASP A 43 -4.17 1.30 -17.91
CA ASP A 43 -4.76 2.52 -18.46
C ASP A 43 -5.90 3.02 -17.56
N ALA A 44 -5.63 4.07 -16.78
CA ALA A 44 -6.60 4.65 -15.86
C ALA A 44 -7.91 5.10 -16.55
N ALA A 45 -7.87 5.50 -17.82
CA ALA A 45 -9.08 5.89 -18.56
C ALA A 45 -10.01 4.70 -18.87
N ARG A 46 -9.47 3.48 -18.85
CA ARG A 46 -10.21 2.23 -19.08
C ARG A 46 -10.62 1.51 -17.81
N TRP A 47 -9.88 1.72 -16.71
CA TRP A 47 -10.03 0.95 -15.46
C TRP A 47 -10.71 1.74 -14.33
N ILE A 48 -10.84 3.06 -14.43
CA ILE A 48 -11.61 3.87 -13.48
C ILE A 48 -13.02 4.06 -14.03
N ASP A 49 -13.97 3.33 -13.46
CA ASP A 49 -15.39 3.40 -13.83
C ASP A 49 -16.06 4.68 -13.29
N PRO A 50 -16.55 5.59 -14.16
CA PRO A 50 -17.23 6.81 -13.75
C PRO A 50 -18.48 6.56 -12.90
N THR A 51 -19.20 5.46 -13.11
CA THR A 51 -20.42 5.15 -12.34
C THR A 51 -20.09 4.77 -10.89
N THR A 52 -18.91 4.20 -10.66
CA THR A 52 -18.40 3.93 -9.32
C THR A 52 -17.98 5.23 -8.62
N LEU A 53 -17.35 6.17 -9.33
CA LEU A 53 -17.01 7.49 -8.78
C LEU A 53 -18.27 8.27 -8.37
N GLU A 54 -19.31 8.27 -9.21
CA GLU A 54 -20.59 8.92 -8.92
C GLU A 54 -21.24 8.34 -7.66
N LYS A 55 -21.30 7.01 -7.53
CA LYS A 55 -21.82 6.33 -6.32
C LYS A 55 -21.03 6.67 -5.06
N ALA A 56 -19.73 6.89 -5.19
CA ALA A 56 -18.87 7.31 -4.09
C ALA A 56 -18.93 8.83 -3.81
N GLY A 57 -19.68 9.60 -4.59
CA GLY A 57 -19.75 11.06 -4.47
C GLY A 57 -18.47 11.78 -4.89
N ILE A 58 -17.61 11.15 -5.71
CA ILE A 58 -16.33 11.72 -6.16
C ILE A 58 -16.57 12.56 -7.41
N THR A 59 -16.21 13.84 -7.33
CA THR A 59 -16.34 14.80 -8.44
C THR A 59 -15.31 14.55 -9.56
N ALA A 60 -15.54 15.14 -10.74
CA ALA A 60 -14.60 15.07 -11.86
C ALA A 60 -13.25 15.72 -11.52
N GLU A 61 -13.28 16.82 -10.76
CA GLU A 61 -12.12 17.55 -10.28
C GLU A 61 -11.30 16.71 -9.29
N GLU A 62 -11.97 16.04 -8.34
CA GLU A 62 -11.32 15.12 -7.41
C GLU A 62 -10.73 13.92 -8.13
N ALA A 63 -11.47 13.31 -9.07
CA ALA A 63 -10.97 12.19 -9.86
C ALA A 63 -9.73 12.59 -10.67
N ALA A 64 -9.72 13.79 -11.27
CA ALA A 64 -8.55 14.32 -11.97
C ALA A 64 -7.35 14.47 -11.03
N ARG A 65 -7.58 14.99 -9.81
CA ARG A 65 -6.54 15.13 -8.77
C ARG A 65 -6.04 13.78 -8.26
N PHE A 66 -6.91 12.79 -8.06
CA PHE A 66 -6.52 11.45 -7.58
C PHE A 66 -5.72 10.67 -8.61
N LYS A 67 -6.00 10.85 -9.91
CA LYS A 67 -5.20 10.27 -11.01
C LYS A 67 -3.80 10.88 -11.11
N ALA A 68 -3.60 12.10 -10.64
CA ALA A 68 -2.33 12.83 -10.69
C ALA A 68 -1.92 13.33 -9.29
N PRO A 69 -1.63 12.42 -8.34
CA PRO A 69 -1.25 12.81 -7.00
C PRO A 69 0.08 13.57 -7.04
N ALA A 70 0.21 14.65 -6.26
CA ALA A 70 1.45 15.40 -6.16
C ALA A 70 2.62 14.47 -5.80
N PRO A 71 3.82 14.62 -6.38
CA PRO A 71 4.99 13.82 -6.01
C PRO A 71 5.29 13.89 -4.51
N TYR A 72 5.90 12.83 -3.97
CA TYR A 72 6.36 12.86 -2.58
C TYR A 72 7.72 13.55 -2.54
N ALA A 73 7.80 14.70 -1.87
CA ALA A 73 9.01 15.53 -1.79
C ALA A 73 9.78 15.37 -0.45
N GLY A 74 9.36 14.44 0.41
CA GLY A 74 10.01 14.20 1.70
C GLY A 74 11.20 13.24 1.60
N PRO A 75 11.87 12.95 2.73
CA PRO A 75 13.01 12.03 2.76
C PRO A 75 12.60 10.62 2.35
N SER A 76 13.53 9.89 1.71
CA SER A 76 13.39 8.49 1.32
C SER A 76 14.76 7.79 1.45
N SER A 77 14.87 6.63 2.10
CA SER A 77 13.81 5.85 2.76
C SER A 77 13.46 6.39 4.16
N LEU A 78 12.17 6.33 4.54
CA LEU A 78 11.76 6.61 5.92
C LEU A 78 11.66 5.31 6.75
N PRO A 79 12.15 5.30 8.00
CA PRO A 79 11.93 4.18 8.92
C PRO A 79 10.46 4.06 9.31
N GLN A 80 10.07 2.92 9.87
CA GLN A 80 8.75 2.77 10.49
C GLN A 80 8.58 3.82 11.61
N PRO A 81 7.43 4.51 11.69
CA PRO A 81 7.13 5.32 12.87
C PRO A 81 6.98 4.41 14.09
N ALA A 82 7.21 4.96 15.28
CA ALA A 82 6.88 4.26 16.52
C ALA A 82 5.37 3.94 16.56
N TYR A 83 5.01 2.88 17.28
CA TYR A 83 3.60 2.58 17.55
C TYR A 83 2.96 3.73 18.33
N ASP A 84 1.85 4.25 17.83
CA ASP A 84 1.09 5.34 18.43
C ASP A 84 -0.40 4.96 18.40
N PRO A 85 -1.02 4.58 19.54
CA PRO A 85 -2.39 4.07 19.58
C PRO A 85 -3.44 5.08 19.09
N SER A 86 -3.08 6.37 18.90
CA SER A 86 -3.96 7.36 18.28
C SER A 86 -3.98 7.30 16.74
N LYS A 87 -3.06 6.54 16.14
CA LYS A 87 -2.95 6.35 14.69
C LYS A 87 -3.71 5.11 14.24
N PRO A 88 -4.09 5.07 12.95
CA PRO A 88 -4.62 3.85 12.36
C PRO A 88 -3.64 2.68 12.46
N HIS A 89 -4.15 1.54 12.92
CA HIS A 89 -3.43 0.29 13.01
C HIS A 89 -4.25 -0.87 12.43
N MET A 90 -3.54 -1.84 11.85
CA MET A 90 -4.18 -3.05 11.34
C MET A 90 -4.69 -3.89 12.51
N THR A 91 -5.78 -4.62 12.28
CA THR A 91 -6.54 -5.35 13.31
C THR A 91 -5.91 -6.70 13.71
N TYR A 92 -4.59 -6.73 13.85
CA TYR A 92 -3.86 -7.85 14.43
C TYR A 92 -3.87 -7.76 15.97
N PRO A 93 -3.68 -8.88 16.69
CA PRO A 93 -3.38 -8.83 18.12
C PRO A 93 -2.19 -7.90 18.39
N GLU A 94 -2.30 -7.04 19.40
CA GLU A 94 -1.37 -5.92 19.64
C GLU A 94 0.10 -6.36 19.69
N GLU A 95 0.41 -7.40 20.45
CA GLU A 95 1.78 -7.92 20.58
C GLU A 95 2.32 -8.43 19.24
N THR A 96 1.49 -9.16 18.47
CA THR A 96 1.86 -9.60 17.13
C THR A 96 2.08 -8.41 16.20
N TYR A 97 1.22 -7.40 16.26
CA TYR A 97 1.34 -6.21 15.42
C TYR A 97 2.63 -5.43 15.72
N LYS A 98 2.94 -5.20 17.00
CA LYS A 98 4.18 -4.54 17.43
C LYS A 98 5.42 -5.30 16.95
N MET A 99 5.40 -6.63 17.02
CA MET A 99 6.48 -7.45 16.45
C MET A 99 6.58 -7.24 14.94
N MET A 100 5.46 -7.29 14.21
CA MET A 100 5.45 -7.12 12.75
C MET A 100 6.03 -5.78 12.31
N ILE A 101 5.64 -4.67 12.95
CA ILE A 101 6.12 -3.33 12.59
C ILE A 101 7.57 -3.05 13.03
N ALA A 102 8.13 -3.88 13.92
CA ALA A 102 9.54 -3.84 14.31
C ALA A 102 10.46 -4.59 13.32
N ILE A 103 9.91 -5.44 12.45
CA ILE A 103 10.68 -6.15 11.43
C ILE A 103 11.13 -5.15 10.35
N PRO A 104 12.43 -5.08 10.01
CA PRO A 104 12.91 -4.22 8.93
C PRO A 104 12.32 -4.58 7.57
N ASP A 105 12.04 -3.58 6.72
CA ASP A 105 11.48 -3.75 5.37
C ASP A 105 12.25 -4.78 4.54
N GLU A 106 13.58 -4.78 4.63
CA GLU A 106 14.44 -5.71 3.89
C GLU A 106 14.22 -7.16 4.28
N VAL A 107 13.92 -7.42 5.56
CA VAL A 107 13.61 -8.76 6.05
C VAL A 107 12.25 -9.20 5.53
N ILE A 108 11.24 -8.32 5.58
CA ILE A 108 9.91 -8.59 5.01
C ILE A 108 10.03 -8.88 3.51
N THR A 109 10.74 -8.02 2.77
CA THR A 109 10.92 -8.15 1.32
C THR A 109 11.58 -9.48 0.93
N LYS A 110 12.52 -9.98 1.74
CA LYS A 110 13.22 -11.26 1.50
C LYS A 110 12.43 -12.49 1.94
N SER A 111 11.54 -12.37 2.93
CA SER A 111 10.84 -13.50 3.56
C SER A 111 9.39 -13.68 3.10
N ALA A 112 8.71 -12.59 2.73
CA ALA A 112 7.36 -12.61 2.18
C ALA A 112 7.42 -12.45 0.66
N PHE A 113 7.74 -13.55 -0.02
CA PHE A 113 7.86 -13.64 -1.47
C PHE A 113 6.99 -14.78 -1.99
N TYR A 114 6.00 -14.45 -2.81
CA TYR A 114 5.04 -15.40 -3.39
C TYR A 114 4.97 -15.24 -4.90
N ALA A 115 6.12 -15.24 -5.58
CA ALA A 115 6.19 -14.84 -6.97
C ALA A 115 6.08 -15.96 -8.00
N GLU A 116 5.82 -17.20 -7.59
CA GLU A 116 5.69 -18.32 -8.51
C GLU A 116 4.35 -18.22 -9.28
N PRO A 117 4.36 -18.09 -10.63
CA PRO A 117 3.13 -18.09 -11.40
C PRO A 117 2.47 -19.48 -11.34
N PRO A 118 1.13 -19.56 -11.41
CA PRO A 118 0.42 -20.85 -11.36
C PRO A 118 0.67 -21.73 -12.60
N VAL A 119 1.17 -21.15 -13.71
CA VAL A 119 1.52 -21.85 -14.95
C VAL A 119 2.99 -21.61 -15.26
N LYS A 120 3.76 -22.70 -15.44
CA LYS A 120 5.18 -22.62 -15.80
C LYS A 120 5.34 -22.07 -17.22
N ALA A 121 6.42 -21.32 -17.45
CA ALA A 121 6.77 -20.88 -18.79
C ALA A 121 6.95 -22.09 -19.72
N SER A 122 6.45 -21.99 -20.95
CA SER A 122 6.79 -22.93 -22.00
C SER A 122 8.29 -22.81 -22.31
N VAL A 123 9.00 -23.93 -22.22
CA VAL A 123 10.44 -24.03 -22.48
C VAL A 123 10.73 -23.86 -23.96
#